data_AF-A0A1W1DUW1-F1
#
_entry.id   AF-A0A1W1DUW1-F1
#
_cell.length_a   1.000
_cell.length_b   1.000
_cell.length_c   1.000
_cell.angle_alpha   90.00
_cell.angle_beta   90.00
_cell.angle_gamma   90.00
#
_symmetry.space_group_name_H-M   'P 1'
#
loop_
_entity.id
_entity.type
_entity.pdbx_description
1 polymer ?
#
loop_
_entity_poly.entity_id
_entity_poly.type
_entity_poly.pdbx_seq_one_letter_code
_entity_poly.pdbx_strand_id
1 'polypeptide(L)'
;MFSLLQIEFDLTVLAAILAVIGYSLNDTIVVFDRIRENFLSTRHVDPAKIINGALNQTLSRTIMTSLTTLLVLMALFFLGGEIIHSFALALLIGVVIGTYSSIYVASSMILALGISKEDLLPSEKEEKEMDARP
;
A
#
# COMPACT_ATOMS: atom_id res chain seq x y z
N MET A 1 19.82 0.41 -1.67
CA MET A 1 20.26 0.35 -0.26
C MET A 1 21.18 -0.84 -0.01
N PHE A 2 20.77 -2.10 -0.27
CA PHE A 2 21.66 -3.28 -0.12
C PHE A 2 23.00 -3.14 -0.84
N SER A 3 22.98 -2.68 -2.10
CA SER A 3 24.19 -2.39 -2.87
C SER A 3 25.04 -1.22 -2.33
N LEU A 4 24.44 -0.28 -1.58
CA LEU A 4 25.14 0.86 -0.99
C LEU A 4 25.75 0.52 0.38
N LEU A 5 25.08 -0.34 1.16
CA LEU A 5 25.52 -0.78 2.49
C LEU A 5 26.40 -2.05 2.44
N GLN A 6 26.68 -2.59 1.25
CA GLN A 6 27.41 -3.85 1.03
C GLN A 6 26.92 -5.00 1.92
N ILE A 7 25.61 -5.07 2.17
CA ILE A 7 25.00 -6.15 2.94
C ILE A 7 24.98 -7.41 2.07
N GLU A 8 25.41 -8.54 2.63
CA GLU A 8 25.35 -9.82 1.93
C GLU A 8 23.93 -10.15 1.49
N PHE A 9 23.78 -10.46 0.20
CA PHE A 9 22.50 -10.84 -0.37
C PHE A 9 22.29 -12.34 -0.20
N ASP A 10 21.60 -12.71 0.88
CA ASP A 10 21.28 -14.09 1.23
C ASP A 10 19.78 -14.39 1.06
N LEU A 11 19.38 -15.63 1.33
CA LEU A 11 17.98 -16.07 1.28
C LEU A 11 17.10 -15.26 2.25
N THR A 12 17.66 -14.82 3.36
CA THR A 12 16.99 -14.01 4.38
C THR A 12 16.61 -12.64 3.83
N VAL A 13 17.53 -11.97 3.14
CA VAL A 13 17.28 -10.69 2.45
C VAL A 13 16.24 -10.84 1.34
N LEU A 14 16.30 -11.93 0.56
CA LEU A 14 15.29 -12.19 -0.46
C LEU A 14 13.88 -12.36 0.16
N ALA A 15 13.77 -13.09 1.26
CA ALA A 15 12.51 -13.25 2.00
C ALA A 15 11.99 -11.91 2.53
N ALA A 16 12.89 -11.04 3.03
CA ALA A 16 12.52 -9.69 3.47
C ALA A 16 11.93 -8.87 2.31
N ILE A 17 12.56 -8.89 1.12
CA ILE A 17 12.08 -8.15 -0.04
C ILE A 17 10.69 -8.62 -0.46
N LEU A 18 10.45 -9.93 -0.53
CA LEU A 18 9.14 -10.49 -0.87
C LEU A 18 8.06 -10.06 0.15
N ALA A 19 8.39 -10.05 1.43
CA ALA A 19 7.49 -9.57 2.48
C ALA A 19 7.18 -8.06 2.36
N VAL A 20 8.19 -7.23 2.05
CA VAL A 20 7.99 -5.78 1.81
C VAL A 20 7.07 -5.54 0.62
N ILE A 21 7.24 -6.29 -0.48
CA ILE A 21 6.38 -6.16 -1.66
C ILE A 21 4.93 -6.47 -1.29
N GLY A 22 4.68 -7.58 -0.60
CA GLY A 22 3.33 -7.96 -0.15
C GLY A 22 2.70 -6.89 0.76
N TYR A 23 3.47 -6.37 1.71
CA TYR A 23 3.03 -5.32 2.61
C TYR A 23 2.67 -4.01 1.87
N SER A 24 3.56 -3.54 0.99
CA SER A 24 3.33 -2.31 0.22
C SER A 24 2.15 -2.43 -0.75
N LEU A 25 1.95 -3.60 -1.37
CA LEU A 25 0.82 -3.86 -2.25
C LEU A 25 -0.50 -3.89 -1.49
N ASN A 26 -0.54 -4.51 -0.30
CA ASN A 26 -1.71 -4.52 0.56
C ASN A 26 -2.22 -3.10 0.84
N ASP A 27 -1.33 -2.21 1.26
CA ASP A 27 -1.72 -0.83 1.57
C ASP A 27 -2.20 -0.08 0.32
N THR A 28 -1.56 -0.33 -0.82
CA THR A 28 -1.91 0.28 -2.10
C THR A 28 -3.30 -0.16 -2.58
N ILE A 29 -3.64 -1.45 -2.46
CA ILE A 29 -4.96 -2.00 -2.84
C ILE A 29 -6.07 -1.36 -1.99
N VAL A 30 -5.87 -1.27 -0.67
CA VAL A 30 -6.88 -0.68 0.24
C VAL A 30 -7.16 0.79 -0.12
N VAL A 31 -6.12 1.56 -0.46
CA VAL A 31 -6.28 2.96 -0.89
C VAL A 31 -7.01 3.03 -2.24
N PHE A 32 -6.63 2.22 -3.22
CA PHE A 32 -7.28 2.21 -4.54
C PHE A 32 -8.74 1.79 -4.46
N ASP A 33 -9.06 0.74 -3.70
CA ASP A 33 -10.43 0.29 -3.49
C ASP A 33 -11.28 1.38 -2.85
N ARG A 34 -10.73 2.08 -1.85
CA ARG A 34 -11.45 3.18 -1.18
C ARG A 34 -11.69 4.37 -2.10
N ILE A 35 -10.73 4.69 -2.95
CA ILE A 35 -10.88 5.73 -3.96
C ILE A 35 -12.02 5.32 -4.92
N ARG A 36 -11.99 4.09 -5.45
CA ARG A 36 -13.05 3.55 -6.33
C ARG A 36 -14.43 3.62 -5.67
N GLU A 37 -14.55 3.18 -4.42
CA GLU A 37 -15.79 3.23 -3.64
C GLU A 37 -16.33 4.67 -3.51
N ASN A 38 -15.47 5.64 -3.19
CA ASN A 38 -15.87 7.03 -3.04
C ASN A 38 -16.27 7.68 -4.38
N PHE A 39 -15.62 7.31 -5.50
CA PHE A 39 -16.01 7.74 -6.84
C PHE A 39 -17.40 7.21 -7.25
N LEU A 40 -17.70 5.95 -6.92
CA LEU A 40 -19.00 5.34 -7.21
C LEU A 40 -20.12 5.97 -6.35
N SER A 41 -19.87 6.13 -5.04
CA SER A 41 -20.84 6.64 -4.07
C SER A 41 -21.20 8.12 -4.26
N THR A 42 -20.26 8.93 -4.79
CA THR A 42 -20.44 10.39 -4.87
C THR A 42 -20.92 10.85 -6.25
N ARG A 43 -21.94 11.72 -6.31
CA ARG A 43 -22.41 12.35 -7.56
C ARG A 43 -21.96 13.81 -7.60
N HIS A 44 -21.19 14.17 -8.63
CA HIS A 44 -20.79 15.55 -8.96
C HIS A 44 -19.89 16.23 -7.91
N VAL A 45 -18.79 15.57 -7.54
CA VAL A 45 -17.72 16.17 -6.73
C VAL A 45 -16.41 16.09 -7.50
N ASP A 46 -15.58 17.12 -7.36
CA ASP A 46 -14.23 17.20 -7.91
C ASP A 46 -13.41 15.93 -7.55
N PRO A 47 -12.82 15.22 -8.53
CA PRO A 47 -11.94 14.06 -8.32
C PRO A 47 -10.91 14.27 -7.20
N ALA A 48 -10.34 15.47 -7.09
CA ALA A 48 -9.35 15.77 -6.05
C ALA A 48 -9.94 15.69 -4.63
N LYS A 49 -11.19 16.12 -4.44
CA LYS A 49 -11.88 16.02 -3.13
C LYS A 49 -12.24 14.58 -2.79
N ILE A 50 -12.62 13.78 -3.78
CA ILE A 50 -12.94 12.35 -3.61
C ILE A 50 -11.69 11.59 -3.17
N ILE A 51 -10.56 11.81 -3.85
CA ILE A 51 -9.27 11.20 -3.52
C ILE A 51 -8.84 11.61 -2.11
N ASN A 52 -8.86 12.91 -1.79
CA ASN A 52 -8.50 13.37 -0.44
C ASN A 52 -9.40 12.79 0.66
N GLY A 53 -10.70 12.63 0.38
CA GLY A 53 -11.63 11.96 1.27
C GLY A 53 -11.27 10.49 1.49
N ALA A 54 -10.92 9.77 0.42
CA ALA A 54 -10.49 8.37 0.49
C ALA A 54 -9.19 8.23 1.30
N LEU A 55 -8.20 9.08 1.03
CA LEU A 55 -6.93 9.08 1.76
C LEU A 55 -7.16 9.28 3.26
N ASN A 56 -7.95 10.26 3.67
CA ASN A 56 -8.21 10.50 5.09
C ASN A 56 -8.92 9.31 5.77
N GLN A 57 -9.78 8.59 5.05
CA GLN A 57 -10.47 7.42 5.59
C GLN A 57 -9.54 6.21 5.74
N THR A 58 -8.58 6.02 4.82
CA THR A 58 -7.61 4.92 4.89
C THR A 58 -6.42 5.25 5.79
N LEU A 59 -6.10 6.53 5.98
CA LEU A 59 -4.89 6.99 6.69
C LEU A 59 -4.77 6.40 8.08
N SER A 60 -5.83 6.45 8.90
CA SER A 60 -5.80 5.88 10.26
C SER A 60 -5.53 4.38 10.24
N ARG A 61 -6.13 3.63 9.32
CA ARG A 61 -5.90 2.19 9.20
C ARG A 61 -4.46 1.91 8.81
N THR A 62 -3.98 2.56 7.75
CA THR A 62 -2.63 2.40 7.22
C THR A 62 -1.57 2.78 8.25
N ILE A 63 -1.74 3.89 8.98
CA ILE A 63 -0.82 4.28 10.05
C ILE A 63 -0.82 3.24 11.17
N MET A 64 -1.98 2.74 11.60
CA MET A 64 -2.06 1.75 12.68
C MET A 64 -1.41 0.42 12.30
N THR A 65 -1.62 -0.07 11.09
CA THR A 65 -0.97 -1.30 10.60
C THR A 65 0.54 -1.11 10.43
N SER A 66 0.97 0.04 9.92
CA SER A 66 2.39 0.40 9.79
C SER A 66 3.07 0.52 11.15
N LEU A 67 2.44 1.19 12.11
CA LEU A 67 3.04 1.40 13.42
C LEU A 67 3.19 0.09 14.19
N THR A 68 2.18 -0.77 14.16
CA THR A 68 2.23 -2.07 14.84
C THR A 68 3.27 -3.00 14.23
N THR A 69 3.42 -3.01 12.90
CA THR A 69 4.51 -3.75 12.23
C THR A 69 5.88 -3.16 12.54
N LEU A 70 6.03 -1.83 12.53
CA LEU A 70 7.28 -1.17 12.91
C LEU A 70 7.69 -1.47 14.35
N LEU A 71 6.74 -1.55 15.30
CA LEU A 71 7.04 -1.93 16.68
C LEU A 71 7.64 -3.33 16.78
N VAL A 72 7.07 -4.30 16.07
CA VAL A 72 7.58 -5.68 16.01
C VAL A 72 8.96 -5.70 15.35
N LEU A 73 9.15 -4.99 14.25
CA LEU A 73 10.42 -4.92 13.54
C LEU A 73 11.52 -4.25 14.36
N MET A 74 11.19 -3.20 15.13
CA MET A 74 12.12 -2.58 16.06
C MET A 74 12.54 -3.56 17.16
N ALA A 75 11.60 -4.31 17.73
CA ALA A 75 11.93 -5.34 18.71
C ALA A 75 12.87 -6.41 18.11
N LEU A 76 12.60 -6.88 16.88
CA LEU A 76 13.47 -7.83 16.18
C LEU A 76 14.84 -7.24 15.84
N PHE A 77 14.91 -5.96 15.49
CA PHE A 77 16.16 -5.29 15.16
C PHE A 77 17.10 -5.17 16.38
N PHE A 78 16.56 -4.79 17.55
CA PHE A 78 17.34 -4.62 18.78
C PHE A 78 17.56 -5.92 19.57
N LEU A 79 16.58 -6.85 19.55
CA LEU A 79 16.59 -8.06 20.39
C LEU A 79 16.81 -9.37 19.61
N GLY A 80 16.81 -9.33 18.27
CA GLY A 80 16.84 -10.53 17.43
C GLY A 80 18.23 -11.18 17.23
N GLY A 81 19.32 -10.45 17.45
CA GLY A 81 20.68 -10.95 17.19
C GLY A 81 21.09 -10.86 15.71
N GLU A 82 22.32 -11.28 15.38
CA GLU A 82 22.97 -10.97 14.09
C GLU A 82 22.24 -11.50 12.85
N ILE A 83 21.69 -12.73 12.91
CA ILE A 83 21.07 -13.40 11.75
C ILE A 83 19.83 -12.63 11.25
N ILE A 84 19.00 -12.13 12.17
CA ILE A 84 17.74 -11.42 11.85
C ILE A 84 17.91 -9.91 11.83
N HIS A 85 19.09 -9.39 12.15
CA HIS A 85 19.34 -7.95 12.15
C HIS A 85 19.23 -7.35 10.74
N SER A 86 19.92 -7.96 9.76
CA SER A 86 19.86 -7.55 8.35
C SER A 86 18.45 -7.71 7.76
N PHE A 87 17.74 -8.75 8.18
CA PHE A 87 16.33 -8.99 7.82
C PHE A 87 15.40 -7.89 8.37
N ALA A 88 15.52 -7.60 9.67
CA ALA A 88 14.70 -6.60 10.33
C ALA A 88 14.99 -5.20 9.78
N LEU A 89 16.26 -4.87 9.49
CA LEU A 89 16.64 -3.60 8.87
C LEU A 89 16.01 -3.44 7.47
N ALA A 90 16.08 -4.50 6.66
CA ALA A 90 15.48 -4.54 5.33
C ALA A 90 13.96 -4.28 5.38
N LEU A 91 13.26 -4.97 6.29
CA LEU A 91 11.83 -4.80 6.48
C LEU A 91 11.47 -3.45 7.07
N LEU A 92 12.25 -2.94 8.04
CA LEU A 92 11.99 -1.66 8.68
C LEU A 92 11.95 -0.54 7.63
N ILE A 93 12.98 -0.49 6.78
CA ILE A 93 13.07 0.53 5.74
C ILE A 93 12.02 0.28 4.65
N GLY A 94 11.78 -0.98 4.29
CA GLY A 94 10.77 -1.35 3.30
C GLY A 94 9.35 -0.96 3.71
N VAL A 95 8.98 -1.17 4.98
CA VAL A 95 7.69 -0.75 5.54
C VAL A 95 7.59 0.77 5.53
N VAL A 96 8.60 1.50 6.02
CA VAL A 96 8.57 2.98 6.03
C VAL A 96 8.38 3.55 4.61
N ILE A 97 9.15 3.05 3.65
CA ILE A 97 9.05 3.50 2.24
C ILE A 97 7.72 3.06 1.64
N GLY A 98 7.28 1.82 1.89
CA GLY A 98 6.04 1.27 1.36
C GLY A 98 4.80 2.01 1.85
N THR A 99 4.72 2.30 3.14
CA THR A 99 3.63 3.09 3.75
C THR A 99 3.57 4.50 3.18
N TYR A 100 4.72 5.17 3.04
CA TYR A 100 4.76 6.51 2.45
C TYR A 100 4.37 6.47 0.97
N SER A 101 4.93 5.51 0.22
CA SER A 101 4.69 5.37 -1.21
C SER A 101 3.25 5.01 -1.53
N SER A 102 2.60 4.11 -0.78
CA SER A 102 1.22 3.69 -1.07
C SER A 102 0.22 4.83 -0.99
N ILE A 103 0.40 5.75 -0.04
CA ILE A 103 -0.48 6.92 0.16
C ILE A 103 -0.26 7.98 -0.94
N TYR A 104 1.00 8.31 -1.24
CA TYR A 104 1.33 9.38 -2.17
C TYR A 104 1.28 8.97 -3.65
N VAL A 105 1.70 7.73 -3.98
CA VAL A 105 1.68 7.26 -5.37
C VAL A 105 0.26 7.00 -5.83
N ALA A 106 -0.62 6.41 -5.00
CA ALA A 106 -2.01 6.18 -5.38
C ALA A 106 -2.75 7.47 -5.70
N SER A 107 -2.59 8.50 -4.87
CA SER A 107 -3.23 9.81 -5.08
C SER A 107 -2.66 10.56 -6.29
N SER A 108 -1.34 10.57 -6.45
CA SER A 108 -0.67 11.24 -7.58
C SER A 108 -0.97 10.56 -8.91
N MET A 109 -1.03 9.23 -8.95
CA MET A 109 -1.25 8.45 -10.17
C MET A 109 -2.68 8.65 -10.72
N ILE A 110 -3.69 8.67 -9.86
CA ILE A 110 -5.09 8.90 -10.27
C ILE A 110 -5.29 10.33 -10.77
N LEU A 111 -4.69 11.31 -10.10
CA LEU A 111 -4.71 12.71 -10.55
C LEU A 111 -3.98 12.89 -11.89
N ALA A 112 -2.83 12.23 -12.07
CA ALA A 112 -2.06 12.30 -13.31
C ALA A 112 -2.74 11.63 -14.51
N LEU A 113 -3.48 10.54 -14.26
CA LEU A 113 -4.24 9.83 -15.30
C LEU A 113 -5.56 10.53 -15.66
N GLY A 114 -5.94 11.60 -14.94
CA GLY A 114 -7.16 12.35 -15.23
C GLY A 114 -8.44 11.51 -15.14
N ILE A 115 -8.41 10.44 -14.35
CA ILE A 115 -9.46 9.41 -14.31
C ILE A 115 -10.79 10.07 -13.97
N SER A 116 -11.74 9.96 -14.88
CA SER A 116 -13.10 10.46 -14.70
C SER A 116 -13.99 9.35 -14.13
N LYS A 117 -15.17 9.72 -13.63
CA LYS A 117 -16.12 8.76 -13.04
C LYS A 117 -16.50 7.67 -14.05
N GLU A 118 -16.52 7.98 -15.35
CA GLU A 118 -16.84 7.03 -16.42
C GLU A 118 -15.82 5.87 -16.53
N ASP A 119 -14.55 6.10 -16.22
CA ASP A 119 -13.48 5.08 -16.32
C ASP A 119 -13.48 4.08 -15.17
N LEU A 120 -14.16 4.42 -14.07
CA LEU A 120 -14.25 3.61 -12.85
C LEU A 120 -15.58 2.84 -12.75
N LEU A 121 -16.50 3.06 -13.70
CA LEU A 121 -17.71 2.27 -13.83
C LEU A 121 -17.32 0.83 -14.20
N PRO A 122 -17.94 -0.18 -13.57
CA PRO A 122 -17.69 -1.57 -13.92
C PRO A 122 -17.99 -1.78 -15.41
N SER A 123 -17.10 -2.46 -16.12
CA SER A 123 -17.31 -2.76 -17.54
C SER A 123 -18.56 -3.65 -17.70
N GLU A 124 -19.22 -3.62 -18.86
CA GLU A 124 -20.40 -4.47 -19.13
C GLU A 124 -20.16 -5.98 -18.87
N LYS A 125 -18.90 -6.43 -18.83
CA LYS A 125 -18.52 -7.79 -18.44
C LYS A 125 -18.56 -8.01 -16.93
N GLU A 126 -18.12 -7.04 -16.14
CA GLU A 126 -18.12 -7.10 -14.67
C GLU A 126 -19.55 -7.03 -14.12
N GLU A 127 -20.44 -6.23 -14.71
CA GLU A 127 -21.87 -6.21 -14.33
C GLU A 127 -22.55 -7.56 -14.60
N LYS A 128 -22.29 -8.18 -15.75
CA LYS A 128 -22.84 -9.50 -16.10
C LYS A 128 -22.35 -10.61 -15.17
N GLU A 129 -21.11 -10.53 -14.68
CA GLU A 129 -20.58 -11.48 -13.69
C GLU A 129 -21.12 -11.24 -12.28
N MET A 130 -21.45 -9.99 -11.92
CA MET A 130 -22.09 -9.66 -10.64
C MET A 130 -23.55 -10.12 -10.59
N ASP A 131 -24.31 -9.87 -11.66
CA ASP A 131 -25.72 -10.30 -11.79
C ASP A 131 -25.85 -11.83 -11.97
N ALA A 132 -24.79 -12.51 -12.40
CA ALA A 132 -24.73 -13.97 -12.49
C ALA A 132 -24.41 -14.66 -11.15
N ARG A 133 -24.17 -13.92 -10.06
CA ARG A 133 -24.01 -14.51 -8.72
C ARG A 133 -25.39 -14.90 -8.17
N PRO A 134 -25.58 -16.15 -7.72
CA PRO A 134 -26.85 -16.64 -7.18
C PRO A 134 -27.22 -16.02 -5.84
#